data_AF-A0AAA9YZD3-F1
#
_entry.id   AF-A0AAA9YZD3-F1
#
_cell.length_a   1.000
_cell.length_b   1.000
_cell.length_c   1.000
_cell.angle_alpha   90.00
_cell.angle_beta   90.00
_cell.angle_gamma   90.00
#
_symmetry.space_group_name_H-M   'P 1'
#
loop_
_entity.id
_entity.type
_entity.pdbx_description
1 polymer ?
#
loop_
_entity_poly.entity_id
_entity_poly.type
_entity_poly.pdbx_seq_one_letter_code
_entity_poly.pdbx_strand_id
1 'polypeptide(L)'
;MSILSNSLVIALLVAAPFQCLGAAVDPCAENKFTPSCIAPCLVATYDEIVDLPNHPEKLLIDVRKPEELNCTGSIPTSINIPLAVVGQELQLGVVEFQCKYNRRKPGLNDPVIFSCREGNRAADAANIASKLGYTKYGS
;
A
#
# COMPACT_ATOMS: atom_id res chain seq x y z
N MET A 1 -26.38 -5.45 74.40
CA MET A 1 -26.02 -4.78 73.13
C MET A 1 -24.53 -5.00 72.89
N SER A 2 -24.20 -6.11 72.24
CA SER A 2 -22.92 -6.28 71.53
C SER A 2 -22.97 -5.32 70.32
N ILE A 3 -21.87 -4.76 69.83
CA ILE A 3 -21.02 -5.37 68.79
C ILE A 3 -19.62 -4.76 68.86
N LEU A 4 -18.65 -5.65 68.63
CA LEU A 4 -17.21 -5.50 68.67
C LEU A 4 -16.67 -4.63 67.53
N SER A 5 -15.61 -3.90 67.89
CA SER A 5 -14.77 -3.03 67.05
C SER A 5 -13.91 -3.80 66.04
N ASN A 6 -13.86 -3.23 64.82
CA ASN A 6 -12.81 -3.28 63.80
C ASN A 6 -12.24 -4.64 63.38
N SER A 7 -12.85 -5.19 62.33
CA SER A 7 -12.21 -6.19 61.47
C SER A 7 -11.40 -5.49 60.37
N LEU A 8 -10.09 -5.73 60.42
CA LEU A 8 -9.07 -5.40 59.44
C LEU A 8 -9.36 -6.12 58.11
N VAL A 9 -10.11 -5.48 57.20
CA VAL A 9 -10.33 -6.02 55.84
C VAL A 9 -9.36 -5.37 54.86
N ILE A 10 -8.28 -6.11 54.66
CA ILE A 10 -7.31 -6.14 53.56
C ILE A 10 -7.86 -5.50 52.27
N ALA A 11 -7.40 -4.29 51.95
CA ALA A 11 -7.49 -3.71 50.61
C ALA A 11 -6.19 -4.01 49.85
N LEU A 12 -6.09 -5.25 49.34
CA LEU A 12 -5.07 -5.61 48.36
C LEU A 12 -5.55 -5.10 46.99
N LEU A 13 -5.30 -3.83 46.70
CA LEU A 13 -5.42 -3.31 45.34
C LEU A 13 -4.27 -3.91 44.53
N VAL A 14 -4.62 -4.95 43.78
CA VAL A 14 -3.78 -5.61 42.80
C VAL A 14 -3.23 -4.54 41.86
N ALA A 15 -1.94 -4.22 41.99
CA ALA A 15 -1.17 -3.66 40.90
C ALA A 15 -1.12 -4.74 39.83
N ALA A 16 -2.17 -4.83 39.01
CA ALA A 16 -2.11 -5.60 37.80
C ALA A 16 -1.03 -4.89 36.97
N PRO A 17 0.08 -5.58 36.62
CA PRO A 17 0.97 -5.03 35.64
C PRO A 17 0.10 -4.66 34.45
N PHE A 18 0.26 -3.43 33.97
CA PHE A 18 -0.15 -3.03 32.63
C PHE A 18 0.62 -3.97 31.70
N GLN A 19 0.13 -5.22 31.58
CA GLN A 19 0.60 -6.18 30.62
C GLN A 19 0.21 -5.52 29.33
N CYS A 20 1.21 -4.88 28.71
CA CYS A 20 1.16 -4.45 27.34
C CYS A 20 0.67 -5.64 26.53
N LEU A 21 -0.64 -5.70 26.30
CA LEU A 21 -1.25 -6.62 25.37
C LEU A 21 -0.94 -6.05 23.98
N GLY A 22 0.35 -6.05 23.62
CA GLY A 22 0.77 -5.91 22.25
C GLY A 22 0.36 -7.20 21.58
N ALA A 23 -0.84 -7.23 21.00
CA ALA A 23 -1.13 -8.23 19.99
C ALA A 23 0.01 -8.14 18.97
N ALA A 24 0.73 -9.24 18.76
CA ALA A 24 1.65 -9.34 17.64
C ALA A 24 0.78 -9.19 16.39
N VAL A 25 0.69 -7.96 15.88
CA VAL A 25 0.04 -7.69 14.60
C VAL A 25 0.86 -8.45 13.57
N ASP A 26 0.20 -9.32 12.81
CA ASP A 26 0.85 -9.99 11.70
C ASP A 26 1.36 -8.89 10.74
N PRO A 27 2.69 -8.74 10.57
CA PRO A 27 3.24 -7.67 9.74
C PRO A 27 2.78 -7.79 8.28
N CYS A 28 2.42 -9.00 7.83
CA CYS A 28 1.86 -9.24 6.51
C CYS A 28 0.39 -8.82 6.41
N ALA A 29 -0.35 -8.85 7.52
CA ALA A 29 -1.73 -8.34 7.57
C ALA A 29 -1.77 -6.80 7.55
N GLU A 30 -0.77 -6.13 8.11
CA GLU A 30 -0.66 -4.67 8.06
C GLU A 30 -0.15 -4.18 6.68
N ASN A 31 0.87 -4.84 6.12
CA ASN A 31 1.41 -4.51 4.80
C ASN A 31 1.80 -5.77 4.02
N LYS A 32 0.86 -6.23 3.18
CA LYS A 32 1.04 -7.38 2.28
C LYS A 32 2.03 -7.15 1.12
N PHE A 33 2.56 -5.93 0.96
CA PHE A 33 3.54 -5.61 -0.09
C PHE A 33 4.97 -5.64 0.41
N THR A 34 5.22 -5.92 1.69
CA THR A 34 6.59 -6.09 2.18
C THR A 34 7.27 -7.27 1.47
N PRO A 35 8.59 -7.21 1.20
CA PRO A 35 9.29 -8.27 0.46
C PRO A 35 9.14 -9.68 1.05
N SER A 36 8.93 -9.79 2.36
CA SER A 36 8.72 -11.07 3.06
C SER A 36 7.29 -11.61 2.97
N CYS A 37 6.32 -10.80 2.57
CA CYS A 37 4.89 -11.10 2.66
C CYS A 37 4.16 -11.07 1.31
N ILE A 38 4.84 -10.63 0.24
CA ILE A 38 4.20 -10.44 -1.06
C ILE A 38 3.77 -11.77 -1.68
N ALA A 39 2.47 -11.93 -1.84
CA ALA A 39 1.91 -13.09 -2.51
C ALA A 39 2.25 -13.06 -4.02
N PRO A 40 2.46 -14.22 -4.67
CA PRO A 40 2.75 -14.27 -6.10
C PRO A 40 1.70 -13.57 -6.98
N CYS A 41 0.44 -13.58 -6.57
CA CYS A 41 -0.68 -12.91 -7.27
C CYS A 41 -0.75 -11.38 -7.10
N LEU A 42 0.26 -10.77 -6.47
CA LEU A 42 0.40 -9.32 -6.36
C LEU A 42 1.59 -8.81 -7.18
N VAL A 43 2.27 -9.71 -7.90
CA VAL A 43 3.50 -9.44 -8.62
C VAL A 43 3.24 -9.61 -10.11
N ALA A 44 3.29 -8.50 -10.85
CA ALA A 44 3.22 -8.55 -12.30
C ALA A 44 4.37 -9.35 -12.89
N THR A 45 4.07 -10.25 -13.82
CA THR A 45 5.07 -10.99 -14.58
C THR A 45 5.56 -10.18 -15.78
N TYR A 46 6.72 -10.51 -16.33
CA TYR A 46 7.24 -9.86 -17.53
C TYR A 46 6.26 -9.96 -18.71
N ASP A 47 5.68 -11.14 -18.92
CA ASP A 47 4.72 -11.38 -20.00
C ASP A 47 3.47 -10.49 -19.85
N GLU A 48 2.99 -10.28 -18.62
CA GLU A 48 1.90 -9.34 -18.36
C GLU A 48 2.27 -7.90 -18.75
N ILE A 49 3.50 -7.45 -18.43
CA ILE A 49 3.97 -6.12 -18.80
C ILE A 49 4.07 -5.94 -20.31
N VAL A 50 4.53 -6.98 -21.02
CA VAL A 50 4.62 -6.97 -22.49
C VAL A 50 3.24 -6.92 -23.14
N ASP A 51 2.23 -7.53 -22.50
CA ASP A 51 0.87 -7.60 -23.01
C ASP A 51 0.00 -6.37 -22.65
N LEU A 52 0.49 -5.46 -21.81
CA LEU A 52 -0.21 -4.22 -21.44
C LEU A 52 -0.76 -3.39 -22.60
N PRO A 53 -0.11 -3.28 -23.78
CA PRO A 53 -0.69 -2.57 -24.92
C PRO A 53 -2.05 -3.12 -25.38
N ASN A 54 -2.35 -4.40 -25.12
CA ASN A 54 -3.63 -5.03 -25.43
C ASN A 54 -4.68 -4.86 -24.32
N HIS A 55 -4.29 -4.29 -23.18
CA HIS A 55 -5.09 -4.17 -21.96
C HIS A 55 -5.21 -2.71 -21.50
N PRO A 56 -6.03 -1.88 -22.17
CA PRO A 56 -6.18 -0.45 -21.85
C PRO A 56 -6.82 -0.17 -20.48
N GLU A 57 -7.46 -1.18 -19.88
CA GLU A 57 -8.00 -1.14 -18.52
C GLU A 57 -6.92 -1.21 -17.44
N LYS A 58 -5.74 -1.77 -17.76
CA LYS A 58 -4.60 -1.87 -16.85
C LYS A 58 -3.74 -0.62 -16.92
N LEU A 59 -3.30 -0.13 -15.78
CA LEU A 59 -2.39 1.02 -15.72
C LEU A 59 -1.07 0.63 -15.07
N LEU A 60 0.02 0.81 -15.83
CA LEU A 60 1.38 0.71 -15.32
C LEU A 60 1.90 2.08 -14.90
N ILE A 61 2.31 2.19 -13.63
CA ILE A 61 2.83 3.39 -13.02
C ILE A 61 4.30 3.16 -12.63
N ASP A 62 5.20 3.90 -13.28
CA ASP A 62 6.61 3.94 -12.90
C ASP A 62 6.82 4.97 -11.80
N VAL A 63 7.23 4.50 -10.61
CA VAL A 63 7.38 5.35 -9.41
C VAL A 63 8.80 5.87 -9.20
N ARG A 64 9.67 5.70 -10.20
CA ARG A 64 11.00 6.30 -10.23
C ARG A 64 10.95 7.82 -10.32
N LYS A 65 12.06 8.47 -10.01
CA LYS A 65 12.21 9.91 -10.22
C LYS A 65 12.33 10.20 -11.72
N PRO A 66 11.85 11.35 -12.22
CA PRO A 66 11.91 11.69 -13.64
C PRO A 66 13.34 11.70 -14.21
N GLU A 67 14.34 12.06 -13.39
CA GLU A 67 15.73 12.10 -13.82
C GLU A 67 16.29 10.70 -14.12
N GLU A 68 15.79 9.65 -13.44
CA GLU A 68 16.19 8.26 -13.70
C GLU A 68 15.70 7.80 -15.09
N LEU A 69 14.53 8.26 -15.51
CA LEU A 69 13.91 7.91 -16.80
C LEU A 69 14.68 8.49 -17.99
N ASN A 70 15.20 9.71 -17.84
CA ASN A 70 15.97 10.37 -18.90
C ASN A 70 17.25 9.58 -19.26
N CYS A 71 17.83 8.85 -18.31
CA CYS A 71 19.06 8.09 -18.53
C CYS A 71 18.80 6.63 -18.92
N THR A 72 17.71 6.03 -18.46
CA THR A 72 17.46 4.57 -18.58
C THR A 72 16.29 4.22 -19.51
N GLY A 73 15.49 5.20 -19.90
CA GLY A 73 14.27 5.00 -20.64
C GLY A 73 13.07 4.64 -19.76
N SER A 74 11.90 4.67 -20.40
CA SER A 74 10.60 4.39 -19.79
C SER A 74 10.01 3.10 -20.37
N ILE A 75 9.23 2.39 -19.56
CA ILE A 75 8.51 1.20 -20.04
C ILE A 75 7.39 1.66 -20.99
N PRO A 76 7.19 1.02 -22.15
CA PRO A 76 6.09 1.33 -23.05
C PRO A 76 4.75 1.30 -22.30
N THR A 77 3.84 2.22 -22.61
CA THR A 77 2.51 2.39 -21.98
C THR A 77 2.50 2.83 -20.50
N SER A 78 3.66 2.90 -19.84
CA SER A 78 3.75 3.40 -18.47
C SER A 78 3.58 4.90 -18.38
N ILE A 79 3.07 5.37 -17.24
CA ILE A 79 3.13 6.77 -16.83
C ILE A 79 4.10 6.91 -15.66
N ASN A 80 4.83 8.03 -15.60
CA ASN A 80 5.68 8.32 -14.46
C ASN A 80 4.92 9.08 -13.38
N ILE A 81 4.82 8.48 -12.20
CA ILE A 81 4.31 9.13 -10.98
C ILE A 81 5.27 8.82 -9.84
N PRO A 82 6.20 9.73 -9.51
CA PRO A 82 7.19 9.49 -8.46
C PRO A 82 6.56 9.13 -7.12
N LEU A 83 7.21 8.22 -6.38
CA LEU A 83 6.71 7.75 -5.07
C LEU A 83 6.30 8.88 -4.12
N ALA A 84 7.03 10.01 -4.13
CA ALA A 84 6.76 11.15 -3.26
C ALA A 84 5.36 11.78 -3.46
N VAL A 85 4.80 11.69 -4.67
CA VAL A 85 3.52 12.32 -5.02
C VAL A 85 2.43 11.31 -5.35
N VAL A 86 2.75 10.01 -5.46
CA VAL A 86 1.81 8.98 -5.91
C VAL A 86 0.48 8.98 -5.18
N GLY A 87 0.49 9.18 -3.86
CA GLY A 87 -0.72 9.23 -3.06
C GLY A 87 -1.64 10.40 -3.40
N GLN A 88 -1.07 11.57 -3.73
CA GLN A 88 -1.82 12.76 -4.12
C GLN A 88 -2.37 12.62 -5.54
N GLU A 89 -1.54 12.12 -6.46
CA GLU A 89 -1.91 11.96 -7.87
C GLU A 89 -3.03 10.93 -8.06
N LEU A 90 -3.02 9.84 -7.28
CA LEU A 90 -4.09 8.84 -7.30
C LEU A 90 -5.43 9.35 -6.74
N GLN A 91 -5.42 10.46 -6.01
CA GLN A 91 -6.63 11.11 -5.47
C GLN A 91 -7.21 12.18 -6.39
N LEU A 92 -6.49 12.62 -7.43
CA LEU A 92 -6.96 13.64 -8.37
C LEU A 92 -8.30 13.30 -9.03
N GLY A 93 -9.05 14.32 -9.46
CA GLY A 93 -10.26 14.09 -10.24
C GLY A 93 -9.97 13.34 -11.55
N VAL A 94 -10.97 12.62 -12.08
CA VAL A 94 -10.81 11.85 -13.33
C VAL A 94 -10.36 12.75 -14.50
N VAL A 95 -10.93 13.95 -14.59
CA VAL A 95 -10.59 14.94 -15.63
C VAL A 95 -9.17 15.47 -15.45
N GLU A 96 -8.78 15.84 -14.23
CA GLU A 96 -7.45 16.37 -13.93
C GLU A 96 -6.36 15.33 -14.21
N PHE A 97 -6.59 14.09 -13.78
CA PHE A 97 -5.67 12.98 -14.04
C PHE A 97 -5.51 12.72 -15.55
N GLN A 98 -6.62 12.71 -16.29
CA GLN A 98 -6.60 12.54 -17.75
C GLN A 98 -5.85 13.68 -18.44
N CYS A 99 -6.07 14.93 -18.04
CA CYS A 99 -5.36 16.08 -18.62
C CYS A 99 -3.86 16.04 -18.33
N LYS A 100 -3.45 15.59 -17.13
CA LYS A 100 -2.05 15.58 -16.69
C LYS A 100 -1.25 14.42 -17.29
N TYR A 101 -1.81 13.23 -17.30
CA TYR A 101 -1.11 12.00 -17.70
C TYR A 101 -1.49 11.49 -19.09
N ASN A 102 -2.46 12.14 -19.74
CA ASN A 102 -3.03 11.70 -21.01
C ASN A 102 -3.49 10.23 -20.98
N ARG A 103 -3.94 9.76 -19.80
CA ARG A 103 -4.39 8.39 -19.55
C ARG A 103 -5.62 8.41 -18.64
N ARG A 104 -6.50 7.43 -18.86
CA ARG A 104 -7.71 7.28 -18.04
C ARG A 104 -7.29 6.97 -16.60
N LYS A 105 -7.87 7.67 -15.64
CA LYS A 105 -7.71 7.34 -14.22
C LYS A 105 -8.24 5.92 -13.97
N PRO A 106 -7.48 5.04 -13.31
CA PRO A 106 -7.97 3.71 -12.97
C PRO A 106 -9.10 3.82 -11.94
N GLY A 107 -10.15 3.02 -12.10
CA GLY A 107 -11.10 2.79 -11.03
C GLY A 107 -10.49 1.99 -9.87
N LEU A 108 -11.16 1.97 -8.71
CA LEU A 108 -10.69 1.22 -7.54
C LEU A 108 -10.58 -0.31 -7.78
N ASN A 109 -11.30 -0.81 -8.78
CA ASN A 109 -11.34 -2.22 -9.18
C ASN A 109 -10.61 -2.49 -10.51
N ASP A 110 -9.98 -1.47 -11.09
CA ASP A 110 -9.15 -1.62 -12.28
C ASP A 110 -7.74 -2.07 -11.85
N PRO A 111 -7.04 -2.93 -12.61
CA PRO A 111 -5.71 -3.37 -12.22
C PRO A 111 -4.69 -2.24 -12.34
N VAL A 112 -3.93 -2.01 -11.26
CA VAL A 112 -2.84 -1.03 -11.23
C VAL A 112 -1.53 -1.73 -10.89
N ILE A 113 -0.54 -1.54 -11.76
CA ILE A 113 0.79 -2.14 -11.61
C ILE A 113 1.78 -1.03 -11.28
N PHE A 114 2.56 -1.21 -10.23
CA PHE A 114 3.64 -0.28 -9.86
C PHE A 114 4.99 -0.89 -10.23
N SER A 115 5.86 -0.09 -10.82
CA SER A 115 7.21 -0.50 -11.18
C SER A 115 8.25 0.47 -10.66
N CYS A 116 9.40 -0.08 -10.24
CA CYS A 116 10.61 0.69 -9.96
C CYS A 116 11.85 -0.16 -10.27
N ARG A 117 13.05 0.37 -10.00
CA ARG A 117 14.30 -0.32 -10.32
C ARG A 117 14.51 -1.63 -9.54
N GLU A 118 14.14 -1.66 -8.26
CA GLU A 118 14.49 -2.74 -7.31
C GLU A 118 13.26 -3.38 -6.65
N GLY A 119 12.05 -2.94 -6.98
CA GLY A 119 10.80 -3.40 -6.36
C GLY A 119 10.40 -2.67 -5.07
N ASN A 120 11.33 -2.23 -4.22
CA ASN A 120 11.02 -1.62 -2.91
C ASN A 120 10.05 -0.42 -2.99
N ARG A 121 10.31 0.55 -3.88
CA ARG A 121 9.43 1.72 -4.05
C ARG A 121 8.07 1.34 -4.65
N ALA A 122 8.01 0.27 -5.45
CA ALA A 122 6.76 -0.21 -6.04
C ALA A 122 5.87 -0.83 -4.96
N ALA A 123 6.45 -1.59 -4.02
CA ALA A 123 5.75 -2.08 -2.83
C ALA A 123 5.19 -0.95 -1.97
N ASP A 124 5.97 0.11 -1.72
CA ASP A 124 5.51 1.27 -0.96
C ASP A 124 4.35 1.99 -1.66
N ALA A 125 4.44 2.18 -2.98
CA ALA A 125 3.39 2.78 -3.78
C ALA A 125 2.11 1.91 -3.79
N ALA A 126 2.24 0.59 -3.89
CA ALA A 126 1.12 -0.33 -3.83
C ALA A 126 0.44 -0.30 -2.45
N ASN A 127 1.21 -0.20 -1.36
CA ASN A 127 0.66 -0.02 -0.02
C ASN A 127 -0.11 1.30 0.12
N ILE A 128 0.44 2.40 -0.41
CA ILE A 128 -0.26 3.70 -0.45
C ILE A 128 -1.57 3.57 -1.23
N ALA A 129 -1.54 2.96 -2.42
CA ALA A 129 -2.74 2.74 -3.24
C ALA A 129 -3.78 1.85 -2.53
N SER A 130 -3.34 0.81 -1.82
CA SER A 130 -4.22 -0.05 -1.04
C SER A 130 -4.97 0.71 0.06
N LYS A 131 -4.29 1.66 0.72
CA LYS A 131 -4.92 2.54 1.72
C LYS A 131 -5.92 3.52 1.11
N LEU A 132 -5.79 3.82 -0.17
CA LEU A 132 -6.74 4.63 -0.95
C LEU A 132 -7.91 3.80 -1.51
N GLY A 133 -7.93 2.48 -1.28
CA GLY A 133 -9.02 1.60 -1.69
C GLY A 133 -8.83 0.89 -3.04
N TYR A 134 -7.65 0.96 -3.65
CA TYR A 134 -7.35 0.14 -4.83
C TYR A 134 -7.22 -1.33 -4.43
N THR A 135 -7.88 -2.22 -5.17
CA THR A 135 -8.00 -3.63 -4.77
C THR A 135 -7.26 -4.60 -5.69
N LYS A 136 -6.96 -4.21 -6.93
CA LYS A 136 -6.34 -5.07 -7.94
C LYS A 136 -4.94 -4.57 -8.32
N TYR A 137 -4.00 -5.51 -8.29
CA TYR A 137 -2.59 -5.29 -8.62
C TYR A 137 -2.18 -6.28 -9.73
N GLY A 138 -0.95 -6.21 -10.22
CA GLY A 138 -0.44 -7.13 -11.26
C GLY A 138 -0.62 -8.60 -10.88
N SER A 139 -0.90 -9.41 -11.92
CA SER A 139 -1.59 -10.71 -11.94
C SER A 139 -1.48 -11.60 -10.70
#